data_AF-A0A932ZP39-F1
#
_entry.id   AF-A0A932ZP39-F1
#
_cell.length_a   1.000
_cell.length_b   1.000
_cell.length_c   1.000
_cell.angle_alpha   90.00
_cell.angle_beta   90.00
_cell.angle_gamma   90.00
#
_symmetry.space_group_name_H-M   'P 1'
#
loop_
_entity.id
_entity.type
_entity.pdbx_description
1 polymer ?
#
loop_
_entity_poly.entity_id
_entity_poly.type
_entity_poly.pdbx_seq_one_letter_code
_entity_poly.pdbx_strand_id
1 'polypeptide(L)'
;MIVLLSVLSAAAVFRLTYLAVLKWEQRAWGKKNLLRRASRRLPWPLSRWRARKKKGAIRLQLPLFMDLLAVGAAAGLDWIQVLGRMVQLLPKQELTGEIEKMLTDLKLGKSRKEALADFQKRLGLKEAGQFAGILIQTLQLGSPLSPVLEANALAMREARFRRAERLGYQAGLKILVPLIFCILPSVFLLIFAPLGLRLLREGWEGLL
;
A
#
# COMPACT_ATOMS: atom_id res chain seq x y z
N MET A 1 4.61 52.27 16.74
CA MET A 1 3.89 51.99 15.48
C MET A 1 4.46 50.78 14.72
N ILE A 2 5.79 50.67 14.55
CA ILE A 2 6.45 49.59 13.78
C ILE A 2 6.24 48.19 14.38
N VAL A 3 6.19 48.07 15.72
CA VAL A 3 6.02 46.75 16.37
C VAL A 3 4.58 46.22 16.33
N LEU A 4 3.58 47.10 16.37
CA LEU A 4 2.19 46.69 16.10
C LEU A 4 2.06 46.13 14.68
N LEU A 5 2.77 46.72 13.71
CA LEU A 5 2.82 46.28 12.32
C LEU A 5 3.55 44.93 12.14
N SER A 6 4.64 44.69 12.86
CA SER A 6 5.36 43.40 12.79
C SER A 6 4.61 42.26 13.48
N VAL A 7 3.92 42.53 14.59
CA VAL A 7 3.09 41.53 15.28
C VAL A 7 1.83 41.21 14.47
N LEU A 8 1.19 42.22 13.86
CA LEU A 8 0.07 42.01 12.92
C LEU A 8 0.49 41.24 11.67
N SER A 9 1.68 41.50 11.12
CA SER A 9 2.16 40.75 9.94
C SER A 9 2.46 39.30 10.29
N ALA A 10 3.09 39.02 11.43
CA ALA A 10 3.35 37.66 11.91
C ALA A 10 2.05 36.88 12.16
N ALA A 11 1.07 37.50 12.81
CA ALA A 11 -0.24 36.90 13.05
C ALA A 11 -1.03 36.67 11.75
N ALA A 12 -0.95 37.60 10.79
CA ALA A 12 -1.58 37.49 9.48
C ALA A 12 -0.95 36.36 8.66
N VAL A 13 0.38 36.28 8.61
CA VAL A 13 1.10 35.20 7.90
C VAL A 13 0.78 33.85 8.52
N PHE A 14 0.73 33.75 9.85
CA PHE A 14 0.37 32.51 10.55
C PHE A 14 -1.08 32.09 10.26
N ARG A 15 -2.01 33.05 10.25
CA ARG A 15 -3.42 32.78 9.90
C ARG A 15 -3.57 32.38 8.43
N LEU A 16 -2.78 32.97 7.53
CA LEU A 16 -2.84 32.70 6.09
C LEU A 16 -2.25 31.32 5.74
N THR A 17 -1.14 30.94 6.38
CA THR A 17 -0.57 29.59 6.24
C THR A 17 -1.47 28.53 6.85
N TYR A 18 -2.07 28.80 8.02
CA TYR A 18 -3.04 27.89 8.65
C TYR A 18 -4.29 27.65 7.78
N LEU A 19 -4.85 28.72 7.20
CA LEU A 19 -6.00 28.60 6.29
C LEU A 19 -5.64 27.93 4.95
N ALA A 20 -4.44 28.17 4.42
CA ALA A 20 -3.97 27.50 3.20
C ALA A 20 -3.84 25.98 3.39
N VAL A 21 -3.40 25.55 4.57
CA VAL A 21 -3.22 24.13 4.93
C VAL A 21 -4.57 23.43 5.12
N LEU A 22 -5.52 24.03 5.84
CA LEU A 22 -6.89 23.48 5.95
C LEU A 22 -7.57 23.37 4.58
N LYS A 23 -7.31 24.34 3.69
CA LYS A 23 -7.83 24.35 2.31
C LYS A 23 -7.15 23.33 1.40
N TRP A 24 -5.92 22.89 1.73
CA TRP A 24 -5.23 21.79 1.05
C TRP A 24 -5.82 20.43 1.46
N GLU A 25 -6.13 20.26 2.75
CA GLU A 25 -6.77 19.04 3.27
C GLU A 25 -8.20 18.86 2.73
N GLN A 26 -8.99 19.95 2.69
CA GLN A 26 -10.33 19.95 2.09
C GLN A 26 -10.30 19.68 0.57
N ARG A 27 -9.29 20.17 -0.16
CA ARG A 27 -9.12 19.86 -1.60
C ARG A 27 -8.72 18.41 -1.85
N ALA A 28 -7.98 17.79 -0.94
CA ALA A 28 -7.63 16.37 -1.00
C ALA A 28 -8.85 15.47 -0.76
N TRP A 29 -9.81 15.89 0.07
CA TRP A 29 -11.07 15.18 0.30
C TRP A 29 -12.16 15.52 -0.74
N GLY A 30 -12.22 16.75 -1.28
CA GLY A 30 -13.27 17.21 -2.20
C GLY A 30 -13.27 16.52 -3.58
N LYS A 31 -12.11 16.08 -4.09
CA LYS A 31 -12.01 15.35 -5.36
C LYS A 31 -12.62 13.93 -5.29
N LYS A 32 -12.78 13.35 -4.09
CA LYS A 32 -13.42 12.03 -3.91
C LYS A 32 -14.95 12.09 -4.11
N ASN A 33 -15.59 13.24 -3.90
CA ASN A 33 -17.05 13.36 -3.95
C ASN A 33 -17.57 13.77 -5.34
N LEU A 34 -16.82 14.53 -6.13
CA LEU A 34 -17.19 14.85 -7.53
C LEU A 34 -17.25 13.60 -8.41
N LEU A 35 -16.37 12.62 -8.15
CA LEU A 35 -16.35 11.34 -8.86
C LEU A 35 -17.56 10.43 -8.55
N ARG A 36 -18.34 10.73 -7.50
CA ARG A 36 -19.59 10.00 -7.19
C ARG A 36 -20.79 10.50 -7.99
N ARG A 37 -20.80 11.76 -8.48
CA ARG A 37 -21.93 12.34 -9.24
C ARG A 37 -21.84 12.09 -10.75
N ALA A 38 -20.63 11.98 -11.31
CA ALA A 38 -20.42 11.73 -12.74
C ALA A 38 -20.65 10.26 -13.18
N SER A 39 -21.00 9.36 -12.25
CA SER A 39 -21.02 7.91 -12.48
C SER A 39 -22.26 7.36 -13.20
N ARG A 40 -23.19 8.21 -13.64
CA ARG A 40 -24.51 7.74 -14.13
C ARG A 40 -24.63 7.50 -15.65
N ARG A 41 -23.59 7.76 -16.47
CA ARG A 41 -23.72 7.72 -17.96
C ARG A 41 -22.56 7.11 -18.78
N LEU A 42 -21.66 6.28 -18.24
CA LEU A 42 -20.53 5.77 -19.03
C LEU A 42 -20.38 4.23 -18.98
N PRO A 43 -20.62 3.51 -20.11
CA PRO A 43 -20.48 2.05 -20.19
C PRO A 43 -19.03 1.51 -20.28
N TRP A 44 -18.01 2.35 -20.48
CA TRP A 44 -16.62 1.91 -20.68
C TRP A 44 -15.65 2.03 -19.47
N PRO A 45 -15.84 2.89 -18.44
CA PRO A 45 -14.97 2.90 -17.26
C PRO A 45 -15.29 1.77 -16.26
N LEU A 46 -16.51 1.21 -16.27
CA LEU A 46 -16.90 0.11 -15.37
C LEU A 46 -16.20 -1.22 -15.68
N SER A 47 -15.93 -1.52 -16.95
CA SER A 47 -15.21 -2.74 -17.34
C SER A 47 -13.75 -2.68 -16.88
N ARG A 48 -13.09 -1.52 -17.09
CA ARG A 48 -11.74 -1.26 -16.60
C ARG A 48 -11.68 -1.25 -15.07
N TRP A 49 -12.69 -0.71 -14.39
CA TRP A 49 -12.76 -0.71 -12.93
C TRP A 49 -13.00 -2.10 -12.34
N ARG A 50 -13.89 -2.90 -12.93
CA ARG A 50 -14.08 -4.32 -12.57
C ARG A 50 -12.83 -5.15 -12.79
N ALA A 51 -12.17 -5.01 -13.94
CA ALA A 51 -10.91 -5.69 -14.22
C ALA A 51 -9.80 -5.30 -13.22
N ARG A 52 -9.70 -4.01 -12.87
CA ARG A 52 -8.75 -3.52 -11.84
C ARG A 52 -9.09 -4.07 -10.45
N LYS A 53 -10.36 -4.11 -10.07
CA LYS A 53 -10.82 -4.65 -8.78
C LYS A 53 -10.52 -6.15 -8.69
N LYS A 54 -10.81 -6.92 -9.75
CA LYS A 54 -10.48 -8.34 -9.86
C LYS A 54 -8.97 -8.59 -9.72
N LYS A 55 -8.15 -7.85 -10.47
CA LYS A 55 -6.68 -7.91 -10.36
C LYS A 55 -6.18 -7.57 -8.96
N GLY A 56 -6.78 -6.59 -8.30
CA GLY A 56 -6.46 -6.22 -6.91
C GLY A 56 -6.79 -7.34 -5.91
N ALA A 57 -7.96 -7.96 -6.02
CA ALA A 57 -8.36 -9.09 -5.18
C ALA A 57 -7.43 -10.29 -5.36
N ILE A 58 -7.07 -10.62 -6.60
CA ILE A 58 -6.17 -11.72 -6.92
C ILE A 58 -4.77 -11.50 -6.33
N ARG A 59 -4.25 -10.26 -6.38
CA ARG A 59 -2.95 -9.92 -5.74
C ARG A 59 -2.94 -10.12 -4.23
N LEU A 60 -4.07 -9.92 -3.56
CA LEU A 60 -4.17 -10.12 -2.12
C LEU A 60 -4.29 -11.60 -1.74
N GLN A 61 -4.88 -12.42 -2.62
CA GLN A 61 -5.10 -13.84 -2.39
C GLN A 61 -3.89 -14.71 -2.76
N LEU A 62 -3.09 -14.27 -3.75
CA LEU A 62 -1.97 -15.04 -4.27
C LEU A 62 -0.94 -15.47 -3.20
N PRO A 63 -0.53 -14.61 -2.24
CA PRO A 63 0.41 -15.01 -1.19
C PRO A 63 -0.11 -16.15 -0.31
N LEU A 64 -1.40 -16.14 0.03
CA LEU A 64 -2.02 -17.19 0.84
C LEU A 64 -1.96 -18.56 0.12
N PHE A 65 -2.23 -18.57 -1.18
CA PHE A 65 -2.12 -19.80 -1.99
C PHE A 65 -0.67 -20.29 -2.08
N MET A 66 0.30 -19.37 -2.19
CA MET A 66 1.72 -19.72 -2.19
C MET A 66 2.17 -20.31 -0.84
N ASP A 67 1.73 -19.71 0.27
CA ASP A 67 2.05 -20.20 1.62
C ASP A 67 1.46 -21.59 1.86
N LEU A 68 0.20 -21.83 1.47
CA LEU A 68 -0.41 -23.15 1.60
C LEU A 68 0.23 -24.18 0.67
N LEU A 69 0.70 -23.76 -0.51
CA LEU A 69 1.38 -24.64 -1.46
C LEU A 69 2.75 -25.03 -0.90
N ALA A 70 3.41 -24.09 -0.22
CA ALA A 70 4.63 -24.33 0.50
C ALA A 70 4.44 -25.41 1.59
N VAL A 71 3.42 -25.25 2.42
CA VAL A 71 3.12 -26.25 3.47
C VAL A 71 2.81 -27.63 2.86
N GLY A 72 2.01 -27.67 1.79
CA GLY A 72 1.66 -28.92 1.15
C GLY A 72 2.85 -29.64 0.51
N ALA A 73 3.74 -28.88 -0.13
CA ALA A 73 4.93 -29.46 -0.73
C ALA A 73 6.03 -29.82 0.29
N ALA A 74 6.11 -29.12 1.43
CA ALA A 74 6.93 -29.56 2.56
C ALA A 74 6.43 -30.90 3.13
N ALA A 75 5.13 -31.19 3.01
CA ALA A 75 4.52 -32.48 3.32
C ALA A 75 4.63 -33.53 2.17
N GLY A 76 5.38 -33.23 1.10
CA GLY A 76 5.59 -34.15 -0.03
C GLY A 76 4.40 -34.30 -0.98
N LEU A 77 3.39 -33.42 -0.90
CA LEU A 77 2.22 -33.47 -1.79
C LEU A 77 2.53 -32.83 -3.15
N ASP A 78 2.00 -33.40 -4.23
CA ASP A 78 2.06 -32.77 -5.56
C ASP A 78 1.23 -31.48 -5.55
N TRP A 79 1.79 -30.40 -6.10
CA TRP A 79 1.18 -29.06 -6.07
C TRP A 79 -0.24 -29.05 -6.66
N ILE A 80 -0.55 -29.91 -7.63
CA ILE A 80 -1.90 -30.08 -8.19
C ILE A 80 -2.88 -30.58 -7.12
N GLN A 81 -2.47 -31.54 -6.30
CA GLN A 81 -3.29 -32.08 -5.21
C GLN A 81 -3.55 -31.01 -4.15
N VAL A 82 -2.51 -30.24 -3.79
CA VAL A 82 -2.64 -29.17 -2.81
C VAL A 82 -3.56 -28.06 -3.34
N LEU A 83 -3.38 -27.61 -4.59
CA LEU A 83 -4.28 -26.64 -5.23
C LEU A 83 -5.72 -27.14 -5.30
N GLY A 84 -5.92 -28.42 -5.61
CA GLY A 84 -7.25 -29.05 -5.60
C GLY A 84 -7.92 -28.97 -4.24
N ARG A 85 -7.19 -29.29 -3.16
CA ARG A 85 -7.70 -29.16 -1.78
C ARG A 85 -7.99 -27.72 -1.41
N MET A 86 -7.12 -26.78 -1.81
CA MET A 86 -7.34 -25.36 -1.54
C MET A 86 -8.60 -24.81 -2.20
N VAL A 87 -8.88 -25.20 -3.44
CA VAL A 87 -10.10 -24.79 -4.15
C VAL A 87 -11.37 -25.27 -3.45
N GLN A 88 -11.31 -26.41 -2.77
CA GLN A 88 -12.43 -26.96 -1.99
C GLN A 88 -12.58 -26.32 -0.61
N LEU A 89 -11.47 -26.01 0.07
CA LEU A 89 -11.48 -25.48 1.44
C LEU A 89 -11.66 -23.97 1.51
N LEU A 90 -11.16 -23.23 0.53
CA LEU A 90 -11.21 -21.77 0.52
C LEU A 90 -12.53 -21.27 -0.08
N PRO A 91 -13.05 -20.13 0.39
CA PRO A 91 -14.22 -19.51 -0.21
C PRO A 91 -14.00 -19.22 -1.69
N LYS A 92 -15.08 -19.31 -2.49
CA LYS A 92 -15.05 -18.99 -3.91
C LYS A 92 -14.75 -17.51 -4.11
N GLN A 93 -13.50 -17.24 -4.46
CA GLN A 93 -12.98 -15.92 -4.75
C GLN A 93 -12.41 -15.87 -6.17
N GLU A 94 -12.05 -14.68 -6.63
CA GLU A 94 -11.56 -14.43 -7.99
C GLU A 94 -10.34 -15.30 -8.35
N LEU A 95 -9.39 -15.51 -7.42
CA LEU A 95 -8.23 -16.39 -7.68
C LEU A 95 -8.63 -17.87 -7.64
N THR A 96 -9.46 -18.28 -6.67
CA THR A 96 -9.93 -19.66 -6.53
C THR A 96 -10.61 -20.15 -7.82
N GLY A 97 -11.45 -19.32 -8.43
CA GLY A 97 -12.11 -19.65 -9.69
C GLY A 97 -11.17 -19.73 -10.90
N GLU A 98 -10.09 -18.95 -10.94
CA GLU A 98 -9.08 -19.04 -12.01
C GLU A 98 -8.18 -20.28 -11.85
N ILE A 99 -7.89 -20.68 -10.61
CA ILE A 99 -7.17 -21.93 -10.29
C ILE A 99 -8.05 -23.13 -10.58
N GLU A 100 -9.34 -23.09 -10.24
CA GLU A 100 -10.29 -24.15 -10.57
C GLU A 100 -10.33 -24.42 -12.08
N LYS A 101 -10.41 -23.37 -12.91
CA LYS A 101 -10.31 -23.48 -14.36
C LYS A 101 -8.99 -24.09 -14.83
N MET A 102 -7.87 -23.68 -14.23
CA MET A 102 -6.57 -24.27 -14.53
C MET A 102 -6.51 -25.77 -14.17
N LEU A 103 -7.13 -26.18 -13.06
CA LEU A 103 -7.25 -27.59 -12.70
C LEU A 103 -8.16 -28.35 -13.67
N THR A 104 -9.24 -27.72 -14.16
CA THR A 104 -10.08 -28.30 -15.22
C THR A 104 -9.33 -28.47 -16.53
N ASP A 105 -8.57 -27.46 -16.95
CA ASP A 105 -7.67 -27.51 -18.13
C ASP A 105 -6.72 -28.72 -18.07
N LEU A 106 -6.14 -29.00 -16.89
CA LEU A 106 -5.29 -30.17 -16.67
C LEU A 106 -6.04 -31.49 -16.76
N LYS A 107 -7.27 -31.55 -16.22
CA LYS A 107 -8.13 -32.74 -16.32
C LYS A 107 -8.56 -33.04 -17.76
N LEU A 108 -8.66 -32.02 -18.59
CA LEU A 108 -8.96 -32.13 -20.03
C LEU A 108 -7.75 -32.55 -20.87
N GLY A 109 -6.62 -32.87 -20.24
CA GLY A 109 -5.44 -33.42 -20.92
C GLY A 109 -4.40 -32.38 -21.37
N LYS A 110 -4.56 -31.09 -21.02
CA LYS A 110 -3.49 -30.10 -21.27
C LYS A 110 -2.25 -30.43 -20.44
N SER A 111 -1.07 -30.17 -21.01
CA SER A 111 0.17 -30.36 -20.26
C SER A 111 0.27 -29.37 -19.10
N ARG A 112 1.00 -29.76 -18.04
CA ARG A 112 1.23 -28.92 -16.84
C ARG A 112 1.81 -27.55 -17.19
N LYS A 113 2.73 -27.51 -18.17
CA LYS A 113 3.37 -26.28 -18.64
C LYS A 113 2.39 -25.38 -19.40
N GLU A 114 1.58 -25.95 -20.28
CA GLU A 114 0.57 -25.19 -21.05
C GLU A 114 -0.51 -24.61 -20.15
N ALA A 115 -1.04 -25.39 -19.19
CA ALA A 115 -2.07 -24.88 -18.29
C ALA A 115 -1.57 -23.72 -17.42
N LEU A 116 -0.31 -23.76 -16.97
CA LEU A 116 0.32 -22.66 -16.24
C LEU A 116 0.60 -21.43 -17.12
N ALA A 117 0.99 -21.63 -18.38
CA ALA A 117 1.15 -20.55 -19.35
C ALA A 117 -0.19 -19.87 -19.67
N ASP A 118 -1.26 -20.65 -19.87
CA ASP A 118 -2.61 -20.14 -20.07
C ASP A 118 -3.10 -19.38 -18.83
N PHE A 119 -2.86 -19.92 -17.63
CA PHE A 119 -3.16 -19.24 -16.37
C PHE A 119 -2.47 -17.88 -16.26
N GLN A 120 -1.18 -17.79 -16.60
CA GLN A 120 -0.43 -16.53 -16.63
C GLN A 120 -1.03 -15.55 -17.64
N LYS A 121 -1.34 -16.00 -18.86
CA LYS A 121 -1.94 -15.18 -19.92
C LYS A 121 -3.31 -14.63 -19.50
N ARG A 122 -4.16 -15.46 -18.87
CA ARG A 122 -5.50 -15.06 -18.39
C ARG A 122 -5.45 -13.98 -17.32
N LEU A 123 -4.51 -14.09 -16.38
CA LEU A 123 -4.38 -13.13 -15.28
C LEU A 123 -3.71 -11.82 -15.71
N GLY A 124 -2.68 -11.90 -16.56
CA GLY A 124 -1.91 -10.74 -17.01
C GLY A 124 -1.37 -9.92 -15.83
N LEU A 125 -0.85 -10.62 -14.81
CA LEU A 125 -0.26 -10.09 -13.58
C LEU A 125 1.19 -10.57 -13.48
N LYS A 126 2.11 -9.68 -13.09
CA LYS A 126 3.53 -10.03 -12.94
C LYS A 126 3.72 -11.10 -11.86
N GLU A 127 2.99 -10.97 -10.76
CA GLU A 127 3.06 -11.86 -9.60
C GLU A 127 2.60 -13.29 -9.95
N ALA A 128 1.54 -13.42 -10.76
CA ALA A 128 1.07 -14.71 -11.24
C ALA A 128 2.05 -15.38 -12.20
N GLY A 129 2.76 -14.60 -13.03
CA GLY A 129 3.82 -15.10 -13.90
C GLY A 129 5.04 -15.61 -13.14
N GLN A 130 5.44 -14.90 -12.08
CA GLN A 130 6.51 -15.37 -11.19
C GLN A 130 6.13 -16.68 -10.50
N PHE A 131 4.90 -16.78 -9.99
CA PHE A 131 4.37 -18.02 -9.41
C PHE A 131 4.36 -19.19 -10.39
N ALA A 132 3.81 -18.99 -11.60
CA ALA A 132 3.78 -20.03 -12.63
C ALA A 132 5.20 -20.44 -13.07
N GLY A 133 6.13 -19.49 -13.19
CA GLY A 133 7.52 -19.75 -13.52
C GLY A 133 8.22 -20.61 -12.48
N ILE A 134 7.99 -20.34 -11.19
CA ILE A 134 8.51 -21.18 -10.09
C ILE A 134 7.91 -22.59 -10.20
N LEU A 135 6.60 -22.74 -10.38
CA LEU A 135 5.98 -24.06 -10.52
C LEU A 135 6.52 -24.84 -11.72
N ILE A 136 6.71 -24.19 -12.87
CA ILE A 136 7.30 -24.82 -14.06
C ILE A 136 8.73 -25.28 -13.80
N GLN A 137 9.53 -24.48 -13.09
CA GLN A 137 10.90 -24.86 -12.70
C GLN A 137 10.90 -26.04 -11.74
N THR A 138 9.99 -26.07 -10.77
CA THR A 138 9.90 -27.18 -9.78
C THR A 138 9.48 -28.50 -10.41
N LEU A 139 8.68 -28.47 -11.49
CA LEU A 139 8.31 -29.65 -12.27
C LEU A 139 9.49 -30.33 -12.97
N GLN A 140 10.60 -29.63 -13.19
CA GLN A 140 11.79 -30.19 -13.85
C GLN A 140 12.74 -30.89 -12.89
N LEU A 141 12.58 -30.70 -11.57
CA LEU A 141 13.58 -31.08 -10.57
C LEU A 141 13.23 -32.32 -9.71
N GLY A 142 12.01 -32.87 -9.79
CA GLY A 142 11.74 -34.22 -9.25
C GLY A 142 11.99 -34.45 -7.74
N SER A 143 11.74 -33.45 -6.86
CA SER A 143 11.75 -33.50 -5.36
C SER A 143 13.11 -33.35 -4.65
N PRO A 144 13.20 -32.76 -3.42
CA PRO A 144 12.15 -32.22 -2.56
C PRO A 144 12.15 -30.69 -2.43
N LEU A 145 10.95 -30.14 -2.34
CA LEU A 145 10.64 -28.72 -2.26
C LEU A 145 10.86 -28.12 -0.85
N SER A 146 11.30 -28.92 0.13
CA SER A 146 11.45 -28.51 1.53
C SER A 146 12.45 -27.36 1.78
N PRO A 147 13.72 -27.42 1.31
CA PRO A 147 14.70 -26.39 1.66
C PRO A 147 14.37 -25.03 1.04
N VAL A 148 13.81 -25.03 -0.18
CA VAL A 148 13.43 -23.81 -0.88
C VAL A 148 12.20 -23.16 -0.23
N LEU A 149 11.25 -23.98 0.26
CA LEU A 149 10.06 -23.48 0.93
C LEU A 149 10.31 -23.06 2.38
N GLU A 150 11.24 -23.70 3.10
CA GLU A 150 11.72 -23.21 4.39
C GLU A 150 12.41 -21.86 4.25
N ALA A 151 13.31 -21.72 3.27
CA ALA A 151 13.97 -20.45 2.97
C ALA A 151 12.97 -19.35 2.60
N ASN A 152 11.91 -19.70 1.85
CA ASN A 152 10.89 -18.73 1.46
C ASN A 152 9.91 -18.41 2.61
N ALA A 153 9.60 -19.36 3.49
CA ALA A 153 8.80 -19.15 4.70
C ALA A 153 9.52 -18.25 5.72
N LEU A 154 10.84 -18.40 5.86
CA LEU A 154 11.71 -17.48 6.61
C LEU A 154 11.67 -16.07 6.01
N ALA A 155 11.87 -15.94 4.70
CA ALA A 155 11.82 -14.65 4.00
C ALA A 155 10.45 -13.96 4.12
N MET A 156 9.34 -14.72 4.09
CA MET A 156 7.97 -14.23 4.29
C MET A 156 7.67 -13.83 5.74
N ARG A 157 8.23 -14.54 6.74
CA ARG A 157 8.15 -14.13 8.16
C ARG A 157 8.89 -12.82 8.39
N GLU A 158 10.12 -12.69 7.89
CA GLU A 158 10.87 -11.42 7.96
C GLU A 158 10.19 -10.28 7.20
N ALA A 159 9.57 -10.55 6.03
CA ALA A 159 8.84 -9.53 5.29
C ALA A 159 7.59 -9.02 6.03
N ARG A 160 6.94 -9.88 6.84
CA ARG A 160 5.85 -9.48 7.74
C ARG A 160 6.35 -8.58 8.86
N PHE A 161 7.47 -8.93 9.50
CA PHE A 161 8.12 -8.08 10.51
C PHE A 161 8.57 -6.74 9.93
N ARG A 162 9.25 -6.73 8.77
CA ARG A 162 9.67 -5.50 8.08
C ARG A 162 8.50 -4.62 7.64
N ARG A 163 7.33 -5.19 7.32
CA ARG A 163 6.11 -4.41 7.04
C ARG A 163 5.49 -3.82 8.30
N ALA A 164 5.50 -4.56 9.41
CA ALA A 164 5.05 -4.06 10.71
C ALA A 164 5.96 -2.91 11.18
N GLU A 165 7.28 -3.04 11.04
CA GLU A 165 8.23 -1.96 11.31
C GLU A 165 8.00 -0.76 10.40
N ARG A 166 7.85 -0.95 9.08
CA ARG A 166 7.59 0.16 8.14
C ARG A 166 6.29 0.91 8.48
N LEU A 167 5.26 0.22 8.95
CA LEU A 167 4.02 0.86 9.42
C LEU A 167 4.22 1.58 10.75
N GLY A 168 5.05 1.03 11.67
CA GLY A 168 5.46 1.68 12.91
C GLY A 168 6.29 2.96 12.69
N TYR A 169 7.27 2.91 11.79
CA TYR A 169 8.09 4.08 11.41
C TYR A 169 7.27 5.15 10.69
N GLN A 170 6.34 4.76 9.81
CA GLN A 170 5.44 5.73 9.16
C GLN A 170 4.41 6.33 10.13
N ALA A 171 4.01 5.61 11.18
CA ALA A 171 3.16 6.15 12.25
C ALA A 171 3.93 7.16 13.11
N GLY A 172 5.20 6.87 13.46
CA GLY A 172 6.06 7.80 14.21
C GLY A 172 6.29 9.13 13.48
N LEU A 173 6.58 9.07 12.17
CA LEU A 173 6.78 10.29 11.37
C LEU A 173 5.49 11.11 11.20
N LYS A 174 4.30 10.48 11.23
CA LYS A 174 3.01 11.21 11.16
C LYS A 174 2.68 11.97 12.44
N ILE A 175 3.18 11.53 13.60
CA ILE A 175 2.99 12.24 14.89
C ILE A 175 3.99 13.40 15.03
N LEU A 176 5.15 13.30 14.39
CA LEU A 176 6.18 14.35 14.43
C LEU A 176 5.73 15.65 13.70
N VAL A 177 4.92 15.53 12.64
CA VAL A 177 4.45 16.69 11.85
C VAL A 177 3.60 17.65 12.70
N PRO A 178 2.55 17.21 13.43
CA PRO A 178 1.84 18.07 14.38
C PRO A 178 2.73 18.64 15.49
N LEU A 179 3.70 17.86 15.99
CA LEU A 179 4.56 18.25 17.10
C LEU A 179 5.52 19.40 16.71
N ILE A 180 6.16 19.30 15.55
CA ILE A 180 7.00 20.37 14.98
C ILE A 180 6.15 21.63 14.74
N PHE A 181 4.92 21.46 14.27
CA PHE A 181 4.02 22.58 14.02
C PHE A 181 3.55 23.30 15.30
N CYS A 182 3.51 22.64 16.45
CA CYS A 182 3.21 23.29 17.74
C CYS A 182 4.43 23.91 18.42
N ILE A 183 5.59 23.23 18.38
CA ILE A 183 6.78 23.68 19.11
C ILE A 183 7.48 24.84 18.37
N LEU A 184 7.59 24.76 17.05
CA LEU A 184 8.30 25.77 16.25
C LEU A 184 7.73 27.20 16.39
N PRO A 185 6.40 27.44 16.30
CA PRO A 185 5.87 28.79 16.54
C PRO A 185 6.02 29.24 17.99
N SER A 186 5.96 28.31 18.96
CA SER A 186 6.14 28.64 20.37
C SER A 186 7.58 29.10 20.67
N VAL A 187 8.58 28.42 20.10
CA VAL A 187 9.99 28.79 20.25
C VAL A 187 10.30 30.10 19.53
N PHE A 188 9.72 30.31 18.35
CA PHE A 188 9.87 31.58 17.61
C PHE A 188 9.32 32.76 18.40
N LEU A 189 8.12 32.63 18.98
CA LEU A 189 7.55 33.64 19.88
C LEU A 189 8.47 33.92 21.08
N LEU A 190 9.04 32.89 21.69
CA LEU A 190 9.91 33.04 22.86
C LEU A 190 11.22 33.77 22.54
N ILE A 191 11.80 33.58 21.35
CA ILE A 191 13.05 34.25 20.93
C ILE A 191 12.78 35.66 20.40
N PHE A 192 11.74 35.84 19.57
CA PHE A 192 11.46 37.14 18.96
C PHE A 192 10.76 38.12 19.89
N ALA A 193 10.04 37.64 20.92
CA ALA A 193 9.40 38.51 21.91
C ALA A 193 10.39 39.44 22.66
N PRO A 194 11.47 38.96 23.29
CA PRO A 194 12.42 39.83 23.98
C PRO A 194 13.22 40.71 23.01
N LEU A 195 13.50 40.23 21.79
CA LEU A 195 14.24 41.00 20.80
C LEU A 195 13.41 42.19 20.28
N GLY A 196 12.12 41.98 20.04
CA GLY A 196 11.19 43.05 19.68
C GLY A 196 11.02 44.08 20.80
N LEU A 197 10.99 43.64 22.06
CA LEU A 197 10.91 44.52 23.23
C LEU A 197 12.18 45.37 23.42
N ARG A 198 13.37 44.80 23.17
CA ARG A 198 14.65 45.51 23.24
C ARG A 198 14.76 46.61 22.18
N LEU A 199 14.43 46.29 20.93
CA LEU A 199 14.42 47.27 19.83
C LEU A 199 13.39 48.39 20.05
N LEU A 200 12.26 48.09 20.68
CA LEU A 200 11.27 49.09 21.10
C LEU A 200 11.83 50.05 22.15
N ARG A 201 12.56 49.52 23.13
CA ARG A 201 13.13 50.33 24.22
C ARG A 201 14.26 51.23 23.72
N GLU A 202 15.18 50.68 22.94
CA GLU A 202 16.29 51.42 22.34
C GLU A 202 15.81 52.46 21.31
N GLY A 203 14.81 52.10 20.50
CA GLY A 203 14.21 53.04 19.54
C GLY A 203 13.38 54.15 20.19
N TRP A 204 12.90 53.95 21.43
CA TRP A 204 12.18 54.97 22.20
C TRP A 204 13.13 55.95 22.89
N GLU A 205 14.31 55.50 23.33
CA GLU A 205 15.34 56.37 23.92
C GLU A 205 16.16 57.15 22.87
N GLY A 206 16.20 56.71 21.61
CA GLY A 206 16.83 57.48 20.52
C GLY A 206 15.95 58.61 19.95
N LEU A 207 14.72 58.78 20.44
CA LEU A 207 13.73 59.78 19.99
C LEU A 207 13.39 60.84 21.06
N LEU A 208 13.97 60.73 22.26
CA LEU A 208 13.94 61.72 23.35
C LEU A 208 15.33 62.31 23.54
#